data_AF-T2MF95-F1
#
_entry.id   AF-T2MF95-F1
#
_cell.length_a   1.000
_cell.length_b   1.000
_cell.length_c   1.000
_cell.angle_alpha   90.00
_cell.angle_beta   90.00
_cell.angle_gamma   90.00
#
_symmetry.space_group_name_H-M   'P 1'
#
loop_
_entity.id
_entity.type
_entity.pdbx_description
1 polymer ?
#
loop_
_entity_poly.entity_id
_entity_poly.type
_entity_poly.pdbx_seq_one_letter_code
_entity_poly.pdbx_strand_id
1 'polypeptide(L)'
;MMIPVDELQYSAKYDDGEYEYRHVIIPRKYVDLIPKTQLMTETEWRNIGIQQSPGWIHYMFHAPEPHVLLFRRKLSNAPLTNATNRMR
;
A
#
# COMPACT_ATOMS: atom_id res chain seq x y z
N MET A 1 -10.52 -5.54 -16.35
CA MET A 1 -10.79 -4.10 -16.55
C MET A 1 -9.76 -3.35 -15.73
N MET A 2 -9.02 -2.42 -16.34
CA MET A 2 -7.99 -1.62 -15.65
C MET A 2 -8.59 -0.24 -15.37
N ILE A 3 -8.48 0.24 -14.13
CA ILE A 3 -8.91 1.58 -13.75
C ILE A 3 -7.93 2.57 -14.41
N PRO A 4 -8.42 3.59 -15.13
CA PRO A 4 -7.55 4.62 -15.69
C PRO A 4 -6.74 5.29 -14.57
N VAL A 5 -5.43 5.47 -14.79
CA VAL A 5 -4.50 5.99 -13.77
C VAL A 5 -4.86 7.42 -13.37
N ASP A 6 -5.40 8.21 -14.30
CA ASP A 6 -5.86 9.57 -14.07
C ASP A 6 -7.07 9.66 -13.14
N GLU A 7 -7.83 8.57 -12.97
CA GLU A 7 -8.93 8.50 -12.01
C GLU A 7 -8.48 8.07 -10.60
N LEU A 8 -7.26 7.55 -10.45
CA LEU A 8 -6.71 7.11 -9.16
C LEU A 8 -6.09 8.29 -8.42
N GLN A 9 -6.46 8.47 -7.15
CA GLN A 9 -5.86 9.52 -6.32
C GLN A 9 -4.81 8.92 -5.39
N TYR A 10 -3.60 9.46 -5.47
CA TYR A 10 -2.48 9.05 -4.64
C TYR A 10 -2.21 10.12 -3.60
N SER A 11 -2.23 9.74 -2.33
CA SER A 11 -1.83 10.64 -1.25
C SER A 11 -0.33 10.95 -1.28
N ALA A 12 0.03 12.03 -0.57
CA ALA A 12 1.41 12.27 -0.18
C ALA A 12 1.92 11.10 0.68
N LYS A 13 3.23 10.85 0.60
CA LYS A 13 3.88 9.82 1.41
C LYS A 13 4.19 10.37 2.80
N TYR A 14 4.13 9.51 3.80
CA TYR A 14 4.49 9.82 5.19
C TYR A 14 5.17 8.59 5.80
N ASP A 15 6.01 8.76 6.81
CA ASP A 15 6.76 7.66 7.41
C ASP A 15 6.78 7.75 8.95
N ASP A 16 7.08 6.61 9.59
CA ASP A 16 7.23 6.49 11.05
C ASP A 16 8.67 6.17 11.47
N GLY A 17 9.64 6.31 10.56
CA GLY A 17 11.04 5.92 10.77
C GLY A 17 11.38 4.46 10.47
N GLU A 18 10.40 3.56 10.33
CA GLU A 18 10.61 2.17 9.89
C GLU A 18 9.97 1.89 8.52
N TYR A 19 8.76 2.41 8.31
CA TYR A 19 7.97 2.23 7.10
C TYR A 19 7.58 3.58 6.49
N GLU A 20 7.56 3.61 5.15
CA GLU A 20 6.90 4.64 4.35
C GLU A 20 5.47 4.17 4.04
N TYR A 21 4.51 5.06 4.16
CA TYR A 21 3.08 4.83 3.98
C TYR A 21 2.51 5.75 2.91
N ARG A 22 1.46 5.26 2.25
CA ARG A 22 0.54 6.08 1.45
C ARG A 22 -0.78 5.33 1.31
N HIS A 23 -1.85 6.07 1.08
CA HIS A 23 -3.11 5.51 0.60
C HIS A 23 -3.39 5.88 -0.86
N VAL A 24 -4.10 4.98 -1.55
CA VAL A 24 -4.65 5.20 -2.89
C VAL A 24 -6.17 5.17 -2.78
N ILE A 25 -6.83 6.20 -3.32
CA ILE A 25 -8.28 6.29 -3.35
C ILE A 25 -8.76 5.87 -4.74
N ILE A 26 -9.63 4.87 -4.74
CA ILE A 26 -10.29 4.32 -5.90
C ILE A 26 -11.61 5.08 -6.14
N PRO A 27 -11.97 5.43 -7.38
CA PRO A 27 -13.30 5.96 -7.67
C PRO A 27 -14.40 5.02 -7.21
N ARG A 28 -15.45 5.55 -6.57
CA ARG A 28 -16.53 4.73 -5.99
C ARG A 28 -17.18 3.75 -6.98
N LYS A 29 -17.22 4.09 -8.27
CA LYS A 29 -17.73 3.24 -9.37
C LYS A 29 -16.93 1.93 -9.58
N TYR A 30 -15.74 1.81 -9.01
CA TYR A 30 -14.88 0.63 -9.12
C TYR A 30 -14.71 -0.13 -7.80
N VAL A 31 -15.44 0.23 -6.73
CA VAL A 31 -15.34 -0.42 -5.41
C VAL A 31 -15.60 -1.92 -5.47
N ASP A 32 -16.46 -2.37 -6.36
CA ASP A 32 -16.80 -3.79 -6.50
C ASP A 32 -15.62 -4.64 -7.01
N LEU A 33 -14.57 -4.02 -7.56
CA LEU A 33 -13.33 -4.71 -7.93
C LEU A 33 -12.40 -4.96 -6.74
N ILE A 34 -12.65 -4.34 -5.59
CA ILE A 34 -11.79 -4.42 -4.41
C ILE A 34 -12.26 -5.56 -3.50
N PRO A 35 -11.39 -6.52 -3.15
CA PRO A 35 -11.72 -7.56 -2.18
C PRO A 35 -12.08 -6.96 -0.81
N LYS A 36 -13.23 -7.36 -0.25
CA LYS A 36 -13.72 -6.86 1.05
C LYS A 36 -13.15 -7.62 2.25
N THR A 37 -12.57 -8.79 2.01
CA THR A 37 -12.16 -9.74 3.06
C THR A 37 -10.68 -10.10 2.99
N GLN A 38 -9.96 -9.62 1.97
CA GLN A 38 -8.58 -10.02 1.71
C GLN A 38 -7.72 -8.82 1.30
N LEU A 39 -6.45 -8.86 1.69
CA LEU A 39 -5.43 -7.96 1.17
C LEU A 39 -5.05 -8.37 -0.26
N MET A 40 -4.56 -7.40 -1.02
CA MET A 40 -4.14 -7.61 -2.41
C MET A 40 -2.62 -7.75 -2.48
N THR A 41 -2.17 -8.78 -3.18
CA THR A 41 -0.79 -8.95 -3.63
C THR A 41 -0.40 -7.86 -4.64
N GLU A 42 0.91 -7.69 -4.87
CA GLU A 42 1.43 -6.76 -5.88
C GLU A 42 0.80 -6.97 -7.25
N THR A 43 0.67 -8.23 -7.68
CA THR A 43 0.05 -8.57 -8.95
C THR A 43 -1.43 -8.16 -8.99
N GLU A 44 -2.20 -8.43 -7.93
CA GLU A 44 -3.63 -8.10 -7.88
C GLU A 44 -3.88 -6.60 -7.96
N TRP A 45 -3.18 -5.79 -7.16
CA TRP A 45 -3.41 -4.35 -7.18
C TRP A 45 -2.85 -3.68 -8.45
N ARG A 46 -1.80 -4.23 -9.08
CA ARG A 46 -1.35 -3.78 -10.40
C ARG A 46 -2.36 -4.10 -11.50
N ASN A 47 -3.00 -5.27 -11.43
CA ASN A 47 -3.99 -5.69 -12.43
C ASN A 47 -5.24 -4.80 -12.45
N ILE A 48 -5.60 -4.15 -11.33
CA ILE A 48 -6.70 -3.17 -11.30
C ILE A 48 -6.27 -1.77 -11.75
N GLY A 49 -4.98 -1.55 -12.01
CA GLY A 49 -4.46 -0.29 -12.55
C GLY A 49 -3.65 0.56 -11.60
N ILE A 50 -3.48 0.15 -10.34
CA ILE A 50 -2.66 0.90 -9.38
C ILE A 50 -1.20 0.79 -9.81
N GLN A 51 -0.58 1.95 -10.07
CA GLN A 51 0.84 2.05 -10.38
C GLN A 51 1.61 2.69 -9.23
N GLN A 52 2.61 1.98 -8.73
CA GLN A 52 3.56 2.46 -7.73
C GLN A 52 4.94 1.87 -8.02
N SER A 53 5.98 2.49 -7.47
CA SER A 53 7.34 1.91 -7.45
C SER A 53 7.37 0.54 -6.76
N PRO A 54 8.44 -0.26 -6.89
CA PRO A 54 8.51 -1.57 -6.22
C PRO A 54 8.48 -1.48 -4.68
N GLY A 55 8.02 -2.58 -4.05
CA GLY A 55 8.10 -2.81 -2.60
C GLY A 55 6.92 -2.30 -1.76
N TRP A 56 5.87 -1.79 -2.38
CA TRP A 56 4.63 -1.41 -1.69
C TRP A 56 3.75 -2.64 -1.41
N ILE A 57 3.26 -2.74 -0.18
CA ILE A 57 2.43 -3.83 0.32
C ILE A 57 1.09 -3.25 0.78
N HIS A 58 -0.02 -3.78 0.26
CA HIS A 58 -1.35 -3.51 0.81
C HIS A 58 -1.43 -4.21 2.17
N TYR A 59 -1.35 -3.44 3.26
CA TYR A 59 -1.11 -4.01 4.60
C TYR A 59 -2.34 -4.02 5.51
N MET A 60 -3.35 -3.22 5.17
CA MET A 60 -4.55 -3.08 5.98
C MET A 60 -5.74 -2.73 5.11
N PHE A 61 -6.85 -3.40 5.38
CA PHE A 61 -8.15 -3.08 4.80
C PHE A 61 -8.87 -2.05 5.69
N HIS A 62 -9.46 -1.04 5.06
CA HIS A 62 -10.25 -0.02 5.74
C HIS A 62 -11.75 -0.26 5.52
N ALA A 63 -12.39 -0.97 6.45
CA ALA A 63 -13.78 -1.42 6.31
C ALA A 63 -14.82 -0.31 6.09
N PRO A 64 -14.75 0.84 6.78
CA PRO A 64 -15.67 1.94 6.54
C PRO A 64 -15.60 2.52 5.12
N GLU A 65 -14.41 2.50 4.51
CA GLU A 65 -14.18 3.09 3.18
C GLU A 65 -13.35 2.14 2.31
N PRO A 66 -13.98 1.11 1.69
CA PRO A 66 -13.27 0.07 0.93
C PRO A 66 -12.58 0.58 -0.34
N HIS A 67 -12.92 1.79 -0.77
CA HIS A 67 -12.26 2.50 -1.86
C HIS A 67 -10.91 3.10 -1.45
N VAL A 68 -10.55 3.10 -0.17
CA VAL A 68 -9.27 3.59 0.33
C VAL A 68 -8.36 2.39 0.60
N LEU A 69 -7.31 2.28 -0.20
CA LEU A 69 -6.34 1.20 -0.10
C LEU A 69 -5.07 1.69 0.59
N LEU A 70 -4.68 1.01 1.66
CA LEU A 70 -3.57 1.41 2.51
C LEU A 70 -2.30 0.63 2.15
N PHE A 71 -1.24 1.33 1.76
CA PHE A 71 0.03 0.74 1.38
C PHE A 71 1.13 1.14 2.36
N ARG A 72 2.06 0.20 2.61
CA ARG A 72 3.32 0.46 3.30
C ARG A 72 4.49 -0.18 2.59
N ARG A 73 5.68 0.37 2.79
CA ARG A 73 6.95 -0.14 2.27
C ARG A 73 8.03 0.07 3.34
N LYS A 74 8.93 -0.90 3.53
CA LYS A 74 10.07 -0.74 4.45
C LYS A 74 11.03 0.33 3.92
N LEU A 75 11.50 1.23 4.79
CA LEU A 75 12.51 2.21 4.43
C LEU A 75 13.86 1.52 4.21
N SER A 76 14.54 1.83 3.10
CA SER A 76 15.88 1.30 2.81
C SER A 76 16.93 1.72 3.85
N ASN A 77 16.69 2.85 4.52
CA ASN A 77 17.58 3.43 5.53
C ASN A 77 17.09 3.18 6.95
N ALA A 78 16.12 2.28 7.16
CA ALA A 78 15.71 1.91 8.51
C ALA A 78 16.98 1.51 9.29
N PRO A 79 17.25 2.12 10.46
CA PRO A 79 18.45 1.81 11.22
C PRO A 79 18.54 0.30 11.37
N LEU A 80 19.70 -0.28 11.07
CA LEU A 80 19.99 -1.66 11.45
C LEU A 80 19.84 -1.71 12.97
N THR A 81 18.67 -2.09 13.47
CA THR A 81 18.45 -2.25 14.90
C THR A 81 19.44 -3.30 15.35
N ASN A 82 20.44 -2.86 16.14
CA ASN A 82 21.60 -3.60 16.60
C ASN A 82 21.28 -5.05 17.02
N ALA A 83 21.34 -5.98 16.07
CA ALA A 83 21.27 -7.41 16.31
C ALA A 83 22.68 -8.01 16.48
N THR A 84 23.62 -7.25 17.06
CA THR A 84 25.03 -7.69 17.21
C THR A 84 25.62 -7.42 18.59
N ASN A 85 24.80 -7.21 19.64
CA ASN A 85 25.36 -7.06 21.00
C ASN A 85 24.62 -7.87 22.09
N ARG A 86 24.34 -9.15 21.81
CA ARG A 86 23.96 -10.16 22.83
C ARG A 86 24.82 -11.42 22.79
N MET A 87 26.09 -11.30 22.39
CA MET A 87 27.11 -12.34 22.54
C MET A 87 28.47 -11.68 22.82
N ARG A 88 28.63 -11.09 24.00
CA ARG A 88 29.88 -11.09 24.79
C ARG A 88 29.52 -10.95 26.26
#